data_AF-A0A1W9MSD1-F1
#
_entry.id   AF-A0A1W9MSD1-F1
#
_cell.length_a   1.000
_cell.length_b   1.000
_cell.length_c   1.000
_cell.angle_alpha   90.00
_cell.angle_beta   90.00
_cell.angle_gamma   90.00
#
_symmetry.space_group_name_H-M   'P 1'
#
loop_
_entity.id
_entity.type
_entity.pdbx_description
1 polymer ?
#
loop_
_entity_poly.entity_id
_entity_poly.type
_entity_poly.pdbx_seq_one_letter_code
_entity_poly.pdbx_strand_id
1 'polypeptide(L)'
;MMPAIPAIFVLDTSYLVELFKVPGFAQHPEKVKERYEIAIHNNSRFYVPLPCIFEFANHIAHVSDGNTRTDLGRKFFGTVKSCVEDEHPWIITPSTGIEVLPELARAFSEQYVIQEIGLTDTFIIQEADRLKKEKSHFKVRI
;
A
#
# COMPACT_ATOMS: atom_id res chain seq x y z
N MET A 1 8.18 18.10 22.75
CA MET A 1 8.59 16.98 21.88
C MET A 1 8.81 17.57 20.49
N MET A 2 9.99 17.41 19.89
CA MET A 2 10.17 17.85 18.49
C MET A 2 9.19 17.06 17.61
N PRO A 3 8.48 17.68 16.65
CA PRO A 3 7.68 16.92 15.71
C PRO A 3 8.58 15.94 14.96
N ALA A 4 8.20 14.68 14.90
CA ALA A 4 8.97 13.69 14.16
C ALA A 4 9.04 14.11 12.69
N ILE A 5 10.19 13.88 12.05
CA ILE A 5 10.38 14.21 10.65
C ILE A 5 9.36 13.42 9.81
N PRO A 6 8.53 14.08 8.99
CA PRO A 6 7.59 13.42 8.09
C PRO A 6 8.30 12.37 7.23
N ALA A 7 7.66 11.20 7.08
CA ALA A 7 8.18 10.11 6.26
C ALA A 7 7.26 9.83 5.07
N ILE A 8 7.77 9.07 4.11
CA ILE A 8 6.99 8.45 3.05
C ILE A 8 6.93 6.96 3.36
N PHE A 9 5.72 6.41 3.40
CA PHE A 9 5.47 4.97 3.56
C PHE A 9 4.89 4.42 2.26
N VAL A 10 5.54 3.43 1.66
CA VAL A 10 5.00 2.67 0.53
C VAL A 10 4.29 1.46 1.12
N LEU A 11 2.96 1.45 1.06
CA LEU A 11 2.16 0.41 1.71
C LEU A 11 2.14 -0.86 0.87
N ASP A 12 2.26 -2.01 1.53
CA ASP A 12 1.98 -3.32 0.94
C ASP A 12 0.52 -3.75 1.19
N THR A 13 0.12 -4.85 0.57
CA THR A 13 -1.21 -5.45 0.75
C THR A 13 -1.50 -5.82 2.20
N SER A 14 -0.50 -6.31 2.94
CA SER A 14 -0.66 -6.79 4.31
C SER A 14 -1.03 -5.66 5.28
N TYR A 15 -0.43 -4.48 5.09
CA TYR A 15 -0.74 -3.29 5.88
C TYR A 15 -2.19 -2.84 5.66
N LEU A 16 -2.69 -2.90 4.42
CA LEU A 16 -4.09 -2.58 4.10
C LEU A 16 -5.04 -3.59 4.75
N VAL A 17 -4.72 -4.88 4.68
CA VAL A 17 -5.48 -5.97 5.31
C VAL A 17 -5.62 -5.74 6.81
N GLU A 18 -4.53 -5.40 7.49
CA GLU A 18 -4.52 -5.12 8.92
C GLU A 18 -5.30 -3.84 9.26
N LEU A 19 -5.07 -2.76 8.52
CA LEU A 19 -5.72 -1.47 8.75
C LEU A 19 -7.25 -1.55 8.58
N PHE A 20 -7.72 -2.36 7.63
CA PHE A 20 -9.15 -2.59 7.37
C PHE A 20 -9.73 -3.74 8.20
N LYS A 21 -8.89 -4.42 8.99
CA LYS A 21 -9.26 -5.55 9.85
C LYS A 21 -9.95 -6.67 9.07
N VAL A 22 -9.41 -7.03 7.90
CA VAL A 22 -10.03 -8.06 7.05
C VAL A 22 -10.02 -9.42 7.76
N PRO A 23 -11.17 -10.04 8.05
CA PRO A 23 -11.21 -11.28 8.83
C PRO A 23 -10.52 -12.44 8.12
N GLY A 24 -9.82 -13.26 8.90
CA GLY A 24 -9.06 -14.40 8.38
C GLY A 24 -7.70 -14.04 7.77
N PHE A 25 -7.41 -12.74 7.60
CA PHE A 25 -6.15 -12.26 7.05
C PHE A 25 -5.42 -11.31 8.00
N ALA A 26 -6.14 -10.44 8.72
CA ALA A 26 -5.57 -9.55 9.74
C ALA A 26 -5.21 -10.32 11.03
N GLN A 27 -4.02 -10.05 11.57
CA GLN A 27 -3.47 -10.66 12.78
C GLN A 27 -3.27 -9.63 13.90
N HIS A 28 -2.85 -8.41 13.56
CA HIS A 28 -2.47 -7.35 14.51
C HIS A 28 -3.06 -5.97 14.16
N PRO A 29 -4.38 -5.86 13.96
CA PRO A 29 -5.00 -4.65 13.41
C PRO A 29 -4.80 -3.40 14.30
N GLU A 30 -4.82 -3.57 15.63
CA GLU A 30 -4.66 -2.42 16.54
C GLU A 30 -3.24 -1.83 16.50
N LYS A 31 -2.21 -2.66 16.34
CA LYS A 31 -0.82 -2.19 16.23
C LYS A 31 -0.61 -1.41 14.93
N VAL A 32 -1.22 -1.87 13.83
CA VAL A 32 -1.14 -1.18 12.54
C VAL A 32 -1.91 0.13 12.59
N LYS A 33 -3.10 0.13 13.20
CA LYS A 33 -3.88 1.35 13.40
C LYS A 33 -3.13 2.41 14.21
N GLU A 34 -2.48 2.02 15.31
CA GLU A 34 -1.66 2.94 16.12
C GLU A 34 -0.51 3.55 15.30
N ARG A 35 0.22 2.73 14.53
CA ARG A 35 1.30 3.21 13.64
C ARG A 35 0.78 4.19 12.59
N TYR A 36 -0.38 3.89 12.02
CA TYR A 36 -1.03 4.73 11.03
C TYR A 36 -1.40 6.09 11.62
N GLU A 37 -2.02 6.12 12.79
CA GLU A 37 -2.40 7.36 13.49
C GLU A 37 -1.18 8.22 13.85
N ILE A 38 -0.09 7.59 14.33
CA ILE A 38 1.18 8.29 14.61
C ILE A 38 1.75 8.90 13.33
N ALA A 39 1.74 8.17 12.21
CA ALA A 39 2.25 8.67 10.94
C ALA A 39 1.41 9.83 10.38
N ILE A 40 0.08 9.77 10.49
CA ILE A 40 -0.83 10.88 10.17
C ILE A 40 -0.52 12.11 11.03
N HIS A 41 -0.39 11.93 12.35
CA HIS A 41 -0.06 13.02 13.27
C HIS A 41 1.29 13.68 12.92
N ASN A 42 2.25 12.91 12.41
CA ASN A 42 3.54 13.42 11.96
C ASN A 42 3.54 13.95 10.52
N ASN A 43 2.36 14.15 9.92
CA ASN A 43 2.19 14.64 8.54
C ASN A 43 2.94 13.79 7.49
N SER A 44 3.05 12.48 7.75
CA SER A 44 3.65 11.53 6.82
C SER A 44 2.73 11.24 5.64
N ARG A 45 3.30 10.75 4.54
CA ARG A 45 2.56 10.41 3.33
C ARG A 45 2.53 8.91 3.11
N PHE A 46 1.40 8.39 2.69
CA PHE A 46 1.22 7.00 2.32
C PHE A 46 1.11 6.89 0.81
N TYR A 47 1.98 6.11 0.20
CA TYR A 47 1.98 5.79 -1.23
C TYR A 47 1.48 4.36 -1.35
N VAL A 48 0.37 4.14 -2.08
CA VAL A 48 -0.27 2.83 -2.18
C VAL A 48 -0.16 2.35 -3.62
N PRO A 49 0.72 1.37 -3.90
CA PRO A 49 0.81 0.72 -5.21
C PRO A 49 -0.51 0.16 -5.68
N LEU A 50 -0.86 0.46 -6.94
CA LEU A 50 -2.07 -0.06 -7.57
C LEU A 50 -2.18 -1.60 -7.52
N PRO A 51 -1.10 -2.40 -7.72
CA PRO A 51 -1.19 -3.85 -7.56
C PRO A 51 -1.64 -4.28 -6.14
N CYS A 52 -1.22 -3.57 -5.09
CA CYS A 52 -1.63 -3.85 -3.72
C CYS A 52 -3.13 -3.57 -3.50
N ILE A 53 -3.69 -2.59 -4.21
CA ILE A 53 -5.14 -2.32 -4.21
C ILE A 53 -5.91 -3.51 -4.80
N PHE A 54 -5.39 -4.11 -5.87
CA PHE A 54 -6.02 -5.28 -6.51
C PHE A 54 -5.95 -6.52 -5.61
N GLU A 55 -4.79 -6.81 -5.03
CA GLU A 55 -4.64 -7.91 -4.08
C GLU A 55 -5.50 -7.72 -2.83
N PHE A 56 -5.55 -6.50 -2.30
CA PHE A 56 -6.41 -6.16 -1.15
C PHE A 56 -7.89 -6.36 -1.47
N ALA A 57 -8.36 -5.92 -2.64
CA ALA A 57 -9.74 -6.17 -3.07
C ALA A 57 -10.03 -7.67 -3.22
N ASN A 58 -9.06 -8.46 -3.69
CA ASN A 58 -9.19 -9.91 -3.73
C ASN A 58 -9.30 -10.52 -2.32
N HIS A 59 -8.54 -10.07 -1.33
CA HIS A 59 -8.70 -10.52 0.05
C HIS A 59 -10.11 -10.25 0.59
N ILE A 60 -10.66 -9.06 0.32
CA ILE A 60 -12.05 -8.72 0.69
C ILE A 60 -13.04 -9.71 0.03
N ALA A 61 -12.87 -10.02 -1.26
CA ALA A 61 -13.74 -10.92 -2.00
C ALA A 61 -13.78 -12.35 -1.41
N HIS A 62 -12.68 -12.79 -0.79
CA HIS A 62 -12.56 -14.11 -0.17
C HIS A 62 -13.04 -14.16 1.30
N VAL A 63 -13.49 -13.04 1.88
CA VAL A 63 -14.13 -13.04 3.21
C VAL A 63 -15.41 -13.88 3.17
N SER A 64 -15.54 -14.84 4.10
CA SER A 64 -16.63 -15.83 4.11
C SER A 64 -18.00 -15.20 4.39
N ASP A 65 -18.09 -14.29 5.36
CA ASP A 65 -19.35 -13.62 5.70
C ASP A 65 -19.73 -12.56 4.67
N GLY A 66 -20.90 -12.73 4.04
CA GLY A 66 -21.36 -11.87 2.95
C GLY A 66 -21.67 -10.44 3.37
N ASN A 67 -22.14 -10.24 4.61
CA ASN A 67 -22.41 -8.90 5.13
C ASN A 67 -21.09 -8.15 5.35
N THR A 68 -20.13 -8.79 6.02
CA THR A 68 -18.79 -8.25 6.24
C THR A 68 -18.10 -7.92 4.92
N ARG A 69 -18.16 -8.83 3.93
CA ARG A 69 -17.60 -8.58 2.58
C ARG A 69 -18.23 -7.36 1.92
N THR A 70 -19.55 -7.18 2.05
CA THR A 70 -20.27 -6.03 1.50
C THR A 70 -19.84 -4.72 2.18
N ASP A 71 -19.72 -4.73 3.51
CA ASP A 71 -19.31 -3.54 4.26
C ASP A 71 -17.85 -3.16 4.00
N LEU A 72 -16.96 -4.15 3.91
CA LEU A 72 -15.57 -3.94 3.49
C LEU A 72 -15.50 -3.38 2.06
N GLY A 73 -16.30 -3.90 1.13
CA GLY A 73 -16.38 -3.38 -0.24
C GLY A 73 -16.82 -1.91 -0.30
N ARG A 74 -17.78 -1.51 0.54
CA ARG A 74 -18.20 -0.10 0.67
C ARG A 74 -17.08 0.79 1.23
N LYS A 75 -16.38 0.33 2.28
CA LYS A 75 -15.24 1.05 2.87
C LYS A 75 -14.09 1.19 1.87
N PHE A 76 -13.78 0.12 1.15
CA PHE A 76 -12.81 0.09 0.07
C PHE A 76 -13.15 1.15 -0.99
N PHE A 77 -14.38 1.13 -1.51
CA PHE A 77 -14.82 2.09 -2.51
C PHE A 77 -14.73 3.53 -1.99
N GLY A 78 -15.25 3.79 -0.78
CA GLY A 78 -15.19 5.12 -0.17
C GLY A 78 -13.77 5.64 -0.02
N THR A 79 -12.83 4.78 0.39
CA THR A 79 -11.42 5.14 0.57
C THR A 79 -10.72 5.39 -0.77
N VAL A 80 -10.87 4.49 -1.75
CA VAL A 80 -10.25 4.68 -3.07
C VAL A 80 -10.79 5.94 -3.73
N LYS A 81 -12.11 6.17 -3.64
CA LYS A 81 -12.75 7.38 -4.16
C LYS A 81 -12.18 8.64 -3.51
N SER A 82 -12.10 8.70 -2.18
CA SER A 82 -11.57 9.89 -1.48
C SER A 82 -10.10 10.16 -1.83
N CYS A 83 -9.30 9.10 -2.03
CA CYS A 83 -7.89 9.25 -2.42
C CYS A 83 -7.73 9.80 -3.85
N VAL A 84 -8.63 9.46 -4.77
CA VAL A 84 -8.63 10.00 -6.14
C VAL A 84 -9.15 11.44 -6.18
N GLU A 85 -10.09 11.78 -5.29
CA GLU A 85 -10.67 13.13 -5.16
C GLU A 85 -9.84 14.08 -4.28
N ASP A 86 -8.60 13.71 -3.94
CA ASP A 86 -7.62 14.48 -3.15
C ASP A 86 -8.02 14.75 -1.67
N GLU A 87 -8.95 13.96 -1.12
CA GLU A 87 -9.51 14.14 0.23
C GLU A 87 -8.83 13.30 1.34
N HIS A 88 -7.49 13.19 1.36
CA HIS A 88 -6.67 12.47 2.36
C HIS A 88 -6.72 10.93 2.26
N PRO A 89 -5.82 10.19 2.94
CA PRO A 89 -4.40 10.46 3.21
C PRO A 89 -3.46 9.56 2.38
N TRP A 90 -4.01 8.74 1.47
CA TRP A 90 -3.22 7.92 0.57
C TRP A 90 -3.05 8.58 -0.78
N ILE A 91 -1.85 8.47 -1.30
CA ILE A 91 -1.51 8.79 -2.67
C ILE A 91 -1.47 7.44 -3.38
N ILE A 92 -2.51 7.14 -4.17
CA ILE A 92 -2.50 5.93 -4.99
C ILE A 92 -1.42 6.12 -6.05
N THR A 93 -0.41 5.25 -6.02
CA THR A 93 0.61 5.27 -7.06
C THR A 93 0.08 4.42 -8.20
N PRO A 94 -0.17 5.03 -9.38
CA PRO A 94 -0.58 4.25 -10.51
C PRO A 94 0.47 3.19 -10.75
N SER A 95 0.05 1.98 -11.16
CA SER A 95 0.97 1.16 -11.93
C SER A 95 1.36 2.04 -13.10
N THR A 96 2.63 2.43 -13.15
CA THR A 96 3.22 3.22 -14.22
C THR A 96 2.72 2.75 -15.60
N GLY A 97 2.77 3.62 -16.62
CA GLY A 97 2.26 3.29 -17.96
C GLY A 97 2.76 1.92 -18.47
N ILE A 98 1.98 1.27 -19.35
CA ILE A 98 2.26 -0.10 -19.84
C ILE A 98 3.70 -0.28 -20.35
N GLU A 99 4.34 0.82 -20.75
CA GLU A 99 5.72 0.93 -21.21
C GLU A 99 6.76 0.46 -20.18
N VAL A 100 6.46 0.50 -18.88
CA VAL A 100 7.38 0.06 -17.82
C VAL A 100 7.33 -1.44 -17.55
N LEU A 101 6.28 -2.14 -18.02
CA LEU A 101 6.07 -3.55 -17.70
C LEU A 101 7.23 -4.45 -18.16
N PRO A 102 7.87 -4.22 -19.32
CA PRO A 102 9.05 -4.99 -19.71
C PRO A 102 10.22 -4.86 -18.72
N GLU A 103 10.45 -3.66 -18.19
CA GLU A 103 11.52 -3.44 -17.21
C GLU A 103 11.17 -4.07 -15.86
N LEU A 104 9.92 -3.94 -15.41
CA LEU A 104 9.41 -4.60 -14.21
C LEU A 104 9.54 -6.13 -14.33
N ALA A 105 9.09 -6.70 -15.45
CA ALA A 105 9.15 -8.14 -15.71
C ALA A 105 10.58 -8.66 -15.77
N ARG A 106 11.49 -7.89 -16.39
CA ARG A 106 12.92 -8.21 -16.43
C ARG A 106 13.53 -8.19 -15.03
N ALA A 107 13.26 -7.16 -14.23
CA ALA A 107 13.77 -7.09 -12.85
C ALA A 107 13.24 -8.27 -12.02
N PHE A 108 11.95 -8.58 -12.14
CA PHE A 108 11.36 -9.75 -11.49
C PHE A 108 12.07 -11.05 -11.88
N SER A 109 12.21 -11.33 -13.18
CA SER A 109 12.77 -12.59 -13.67
C SER A 109 14.27 -12.73 -13.39
N GLU A 110 15.03 -11.65 -13.46
CA GLU A 110 16.50 -11.68 -13.33
C GLU A 110 16.97 -11.56 -11.88
N GLN A 111 16.21 -10.90 -11.00
CA GLN A 111 16.69 -10.50 -9.67
C GLN A 111 15.84 -11.05 -8.53
N TYR A 112 14.51 -11.01 -8.66
CA TYR A 112 13.60 -11.17 -7.51
C TYR A 112 12.97 -12.56 -7.41
N VAL A 113 12.71 -13.23 -8.54
CA VAL A 113 12.10 -14.57 -8.53
C VAL A 113 12.95 -15.61 -7.78
N ILE A 114 14.27 -15.51 -7.89
CA ILE A 114 15.22 -16.39 -7.16
C ILE A 114 15.22 -16.16 -5.63
N GLN A 115 14.65 -15.04 -5.18
CA GLN A 115 14.49 -14.68 -3.78
C GLN A 115 13.04 -14.93 -3.29
N GLU A 116 12.21 -15.57 -4.11
CA GLU A 116 10.78 -15.81 -3.83
C GLU A 116 9.97 -14.52 -3.64
N ILE A 117 10.45 -13.40 -4.20
CA ILE A 117 9.79 -12.10 -4.15
C ILE A 117 8.81 -12.00 -5.33
N GLY A 118 7.54 -11.71 -5.04
CA GLY A 118 6.48 -11.61 -6.04
C GLY A 118 6.61 -10.41 -6.97
N LEU A 119 5.82 -10.40 -8.04
CA LEU A 119 5.80 -9.27 -8.99
C LEU A 119 5.25 -7.98 -8.34
N THR A 120 4.24 -8.11 -7.45
CA THR A 120 3.72 -7.00 -6.66
C THR A 120 4.79 -6.41 -5.74
N ASP A 121 5.52 -7.27 -5.01
CA ASP A 121 6.63 -6.85 -4.15
C ASP A 121 7.77 -6.22 -4.93
N THR A 122 8.07 -6.75 -6.12
CA THR A 122 9.03 -6.15 -7.06
C THR A 122 8.62 -4.71 -7.39
N PHE A 123 7.33 -4.47 -7.66
CA PHE A 123 6.80 -3.14 -7.92
C PHE A 123 6.90 -2.23 -6.68
N ILE A 124 6.57 -2.72 -5.48
CA ILE A 124 6.72 -1.99 -4.22
C ILE A 124 8.17 -1.52 -4.03
N ILE A 125 9.16 -2.40 -4.27
CA ILE A 125 10.58 -2.08 -4.14
C ILE A 125 11.00 -1.00 -5.14
N GLN A 126 10.63 -1.15 -6.41
CA GLN A 126 10.95 -0.16 -7.44
C GLN A 126 10.32 1.20 -7.14
N GLU A 127 9.08 1.22 -6.64
CA GLU A 127 8.38 2.44 -6.29
C GLU A 127 9.04 3.14 -5.09
N ALA A 128 9.47 2.38 -4.08
CA ALA A 128 10.23 2.93 -2.97
C ALA A 128 11.56 3.54 -3.44
N ASP A 129 12.27 2.89 -4.36
CA ASP A 129 13.53 3.40 -4.90
C ASP A 129 13.32 4.65 -5.78
N ARG A 130 12.25 4.70 -6.56
CA ARG A 130 11.84 5.90 -7.30
C ARG A 130 11.59 7.08 -6.34
N LEU A 131 10.81 6.85 -5.27
CA LEU A 131 10.51 7.87 -4.28
C LEU A 131 11.75 8.34 -3.51
N LYS A 132 12.70 7.45 -3.19
CA LYS A 132 13.99 7.86 -2.57
C LYS A 132 14.77 8.82 -3.46
N LYS A 133 14.77 8.58 -4.77
CA LYS A 133 15.45 9.44 -5.76
C LYS A 133 14.75 10.79 -5.92
N GLU A 134 13.42 10.80 -6.02
CA GLU A 134 12.63 12.02 -6.26
C GLU A 134 12.39 12.88 -5.01
N LYS A 135 12.34 12.26 -3.84
CA LYS A 135 11.98 12.89 -2.55
C LYS A 135 13.11 12.74 -1.54
N SER A 136 14.33 13.12 -1.94
CA SER A 136 15.57 12.95 -1.15
C SER A 136 15.56 13.58 0.26
N HIS A 137 14.67 14.54 0.51
CA HIS A 137 14.47 15.15 1.84
C HIS A 137 13.58 14.33 2.77
N PHE A 138 12.90 13.29 2.28
CA PHE A 138 12.04 12.41 3.06
C PHE A 138 12.71 11.07 3.31
N LYS A 139 12.48 10.51 4.50
CA LYS A 139 12.79 9.10 4.75
C LYS A 139 11.70 8.24 4.12
N VAL A 140 12.05 7.42 3.13
CA VAL A 140 11.14 6.45 2.50
C VAL A 140 11.25 5.09 3.19
N ARG A 141 10.12 4.47 3.48
CA ARG A 141 9.99 3.16 4.11
C ARG A 141 8.97 2.32 3.34
N ILE A 142 9.20 1.02 3.29
CA ILE A 142 8.19 0.01 2.97
C ILE A 142 7.70 -0.50 4.33
#